data_AF-A0A445L809-F1
#
_entry.id   AF-A0A445L809-F1
#
_cell.length_a   1.000
_cell.length_b   1.000
_cell.length_c   1.000
_cell.angle_alpha   90.00
_cell.angle_beta   90.00
_cell.angle_gamma   90.00
#
_symmetry.space_group_name_H-M   'P 1'
#
loop_
_entity.id
_entity.type
_entity.pdbx_description
1 polymer ?
#
loop_
_entity_poly.entity_id
_entity_poly.type
_entity_poly.pdbx_seq_one_letter_code
_entity_poly.pdbx_strand_id
1 'polypeptide(L)'
;MKIISNAKIFSFSILLLLPSTSYSLYEKPKNHIKTTTFVSKSFEMGLGSIAAKTFEDIKFPKGHIGIKSFDAELVNQEGNSIPSYETYLYHWFAIKYHKNITMSLNPKLHRPEDAFFKRNEGTCNGGILSHYWGFRVESRGTSSNILDPFAIEQGNPTKIKKGYEEKWLFNIMVIDTRGAQDKKCCIECRCDHMNLPKDFYNVTRDIHNQPLTTNYKGGFQGSRRMVSFRYKISWVDWNKHQVPVKVYILDSTNRIRSNGSKIIHDCQVEYTIPENGDGDSPHVQKANIPIEKGGYLIYGTAHMHSGIVNVTLYGQDGRTLCTSTPKYGRGNEAGNEKGYLIGMFVCYPQPGSIKIHDGEILALESRYKNEFCSGAMRHFYIYLAEELP
;
A
#
# COMPACT_ATOMS: atom_id res chain seq x y z
N MET A 1 31.82 -96.85 14.58
CA MET A 1 30.86 -96.49 13.52
C MET A 1 30.07 -95.27 14.00
N LYS A 2 29.96 -94.24 13.15
CA LYS A 2 29.34 -92.90 13.35
C LYS A 2 30.13 -91.92 14.25
N ILE A 3 30.98 -91.00 13.75
CA ILE A 3 30.90 -89.92 12.73
C ILE A 3 30.54 -88.56 13.37
N ILE A 4 31.58 -87.69 13.42
CA ILE A 4 31.65 -86.21 13.22
C ILE A 4 30.87 -85.34 14.24
N SER A 5 31.46 -84.53 15.13
CA SER A 5 32.51 -83.50 15.08
C SER A 5 31.97 -82.07 14.91
N ASN A 6 32.51 -81.18 15.76
CA ASN A 6 32.55 -79.70 15.73
C ASN A 6 31.29 -78.94 16.18
N ALA A 7 31.33 -77.79 16.85
CA ALA A 7 32.36 -77.03 17.60
C ALA A 7 31.69 -75.73 18.11
N LYS A 8 32.17 -75.22 19.27
CA LYS A 8 32.17 -73.81 19.75
C LYS A 8 30.81 -73.12 20.03
N ILE A 9 30.48 -72.81 21.30
CA ILE A 9 30.79 -71.57 22.07
C ILE A 9 30.24 -70.31 21.37
N PHE A 10 29.29 -69.59 21.98
CA PHE A 10 29.46 -68.20 22.45
C PHE A 10 28.20 -67.61 23.09
N SER A 11 28.45 -66.90 24.18
CA SER A 11 27.58 -66.01 24.95
C SER A 11 26.74 -65.05 24.08
N PHE A 12 25.42 -65.06 24.24
CA PHE A 12 24.54 -64.00 23.72
C PHE A 12 24.47 -62.85 24.73
N SER A 13 25.42 -61.92 24.63
CA SER A 13 25.28 -60.60 25.25
C SER A 13 24.28 -59.78 24.42
N ILE A 14 23.21 -59.32 25.05
CA ILE A 14 22.21 -58.42 24.47
C ILE A 14 22.88 -57.08 24.20
N LEU A 15 23.20 -56.80 22.93
CA LEU A 15 23.57 -55.47 22.47
C LEU A 15 22.29 -54.71 22.12
N LEU A 16 21.87 -53.80 23.01
CA LEU A 16 20.82 -52.82 22.74
C LEU A 16 21.29 -51.88 21.62
N LEU A 17 20.96 -52.19 20.38
CA LEU A 17 21.02 -51.24 19.27
C LEU A 17 19.83 -50.28 19.38
N LEU A 18 20.05 -49.15 20.07
CA LEU A 18 19.21 -47.97 19.90
C LEU A 18 19.35 -47.51 18.45
N PRO A 19 18.27 -47.44 17.64
CA PRO A 19 18.34 -46.76 16.37
C PRO A 19 18.60 -45.27 16.67
N SER A 20 19.74 -44.77 16.21
CA SER A 20 20.06 -43.36 16.11
C SER A 20 19.13 -42.72 15.08
N THR A 21 17.88 -42.51 15.46
CA THR A 21 17.02 -41.55 14.78
C THR A 21 17.50 -40.17 15.20
N SER A 22 18.47 -39.65 14.45
CA SER A 22 18.68 -38.21 14.32
C SER A 22 17.41 -37.62 13.70
N TYR A 23 16.32 -37.55 14.47
CA TYR A 23 15.29 -36.56 14.22
C TYR A 23 15.97 -35.23 14.43
N SER A 24 16.56 -34.70 13.36
CA SER A 24 16.72 -33.27 13.22
C SER A 24 15.32 -32.69 13.39
N LEU A 25 15.01 -32.27 14.61
CA LEU A 25 13.98 -31.27 14.85
C LEU A 25 14.43 -30.09 14.00
N TYR A 26 13.86 -29.99 12.81
CA TYR A 26 13.88 -28.76 12.03
C TYR A 26 13.10 -27.76 12.88
N GLU A 27 13.77 -27.14 13.86
CA GLU A 27 13.28 -25.96 14.52
C GLU A 27 13.07 -24.95 13.39
N LYS A 28 11.80 -24.76 13.00
CA LYS A 28 11.43 -23.60 12.20
C LYS A 28 12.06 -22.41 12.92
N PRO A 29 12.99 -21.66 12.29
CA PRO A 29 13.59 -20.53 12.96
C PRO A 29 12.45 -19.64 13.42
N LYS A 30 12.41 -19.33 14.73
CA LYS A 30 11.53 -18.28 15.25
C LYS A 30 11.95 -17.00 14.55
N ASN A 31 11.30 -16.67 13.43
CA ASN A 31 11.43 -15.37 12.81
C ASN A 31 10.81 -14.38 13.79
N HIS A 32 11.65 -13.80 14.63
CA HIS A 32 11.25 -12.78 15.59
C HIS A 32 10.84 -11.53 14.81
N ILE A 33 9.54 -11.41 14.53
CA ILE A 33 8.97 -10.19 13.97
C ILE A 33 9.20 -9.06 14.97
N LYS A 34 9.97 -8.06 14.54
CA LYS A 34 10.21 -6.81 15.24
C LYS A 34 9.18 -5.80 14.79
N THR A 35 8.79 -4.91 15.69
CA THR A 35 7.80 -3.88 15.39
C THR A 35 8.15 -2.59 16.10
N THR A 36 8.06 -1.47 15.38
CA THR A 36 8.26 -0.13 15.94
C THR A 36 7.22 0.83 15.37
N THR A 37 6.79 1.76 16.23
CA THR A 37 5.92 2.87 15.85
C THR A 37 6.71 4.17 15.85
N PHE A 38 6.51 4.98 14.82
CA PHE A 38 7.15 6.27 14.61
C PHE A 38 6.07 7.35 14.42
N VAL A 39 6.46 8.60 14.64
CA VAL A 39 5.60 9.77 14.46
C VAL A 39 6.38 10.82 13.68
N SER A 40 5.76 11.38 12.65
CA SER A 40 6.34 12.45 11.82
C SER A 40 6.48 13.76 12.61
N LYS A 41 7.15 14.74 12.01
CA LYS A 41 6.99 16.14 12.45
C LYS A 41 5.52 16.54 12.30
N SER A 42 4.98 17.16 13.33
CA SER A 42 3.61 17.67 13.33
C SER A 42 3.46 18.88 12.40
N PHE A 43 2.26 19.09 11.88
CA PHE A 43 1.89 20.25 11.09
C PHE A 43 0.52 20.77 11.53
N GLU A 44 0.33 22.07 11.38
CA GLU A 44 -0.89 22.72 11.81
C GLU A 44 -1.98 22.63 10.73
N MET A 45 -3.22 22.40 11.15
CA MET A 45 -4.41 22.38 10.31
C MET A 45 -5.49 23.30 10.87
N GLY A 46 -6.08 24.11 9.99
CA GLY A 46 -7.29 24.89 10.26
C GLY A 46 -8.53 24.18 9.71
N LEU A 47 -9.71 24.64 10.11
CA LEU A 47 -10.98 24.12 9.61
C LEU A 47 -11.08 24.28 8.08
N GLY A 48 -11.50 23.23 7.38
CA GLY A 48 -11.63 23.22 5.92
C GLY A 48 -10.29 23.20 5.16
N SER A 49 -9.16 23.21 5.86
CA SER A 49 -7.85 23.30 5.21
C SER A 49 -7.42 21.98 4.58
N ILE A 50 -6.71 22.08 3.45
CA ILE A 50 -6.04 20.96 2.79
C ILE A 50 -4.53 21.14 2.97
N ALA A 51 -3.86 20.07 3.41
CA ALA A 51 -2.42 20.04 3.59
C ALA A 51 -1.82 18.90 2.77
N ALA A 52 -1.04 19.24 1.75
CA ALA A 52 -0.12 18.31 1.10
C ALA A 52 1.25 18.42 1.79
N LYS A 53 1.81 17.28 2.23
CA LYS A 53 3.10 17.22 2.93
C LYS A 53 3.98 16.14 2.33
N THR A 54 5.26 16.47 2.17
CA THR A 54 6.30 15.50 1.87
C THR A 54 7.24 15.42 3.08
N PHE A 55 7.39 14.23 3.65
CA PHE A 55 8.34 13.95 4.72
C PHE A 55 9.47 13.11 4.13
N GLU A 56 10.61 13.74 3.86
CA GLU A 56 11.80 13.05 3.38
C GLU A 56 12.59 12.42 4.53
N ASP A 57 13.47 11.48 4.19
CA ASP A 57 14.41 10.83 5.12
C ASP A 57 13.67 10.30 6.39
N ILE A 58 12.50 9.67 6.22
CA ILE A 58 11.69 9.21 7.36
C ILE A 58 12.45 8.16 8.17
N LYS A 59 12.13 8.06 9.47
CA LYS A 59 12.64 6.97 10.29
C LYS A 59 12.13 5.64 9.75
N PHE A 60 13.06 4.74 9.41
CA PHE A 60 12.77 3.44 8.85
C PHE A 60 13.76 2.41 9.44
N PRO A 61 13.36 1.15 9.67
CA PRO A 61 14.28 0.12 10.17
C PRO A 61 15.49 -0.06 9.25
N LYS A 62 16.69 -0.19 9.85
CA LYS A 62 17.96 -0.28 9.12
C LYS A 62 18.45 -1.71 9.00
N GLY A 63 19.35 -1.94 8.04
CA GLY A 63 19.97 -3.24 7.77
C GLY A 63 19.28 -3.98 6.63
N HIS A 64 19.74 -5.20 6.35
CA HIS A 64 19.09 -6.09 5.39
C HIS A 64 17.92 -6.78 6.07
N ILE A 65 16.70 -6.39 5.71
CA ILE A 65 15.47 -6.77 6.42
C ILE A 65 14.36 -7.17 5.45
N GLY A 66 13.39 -7.92 5.96
CA GLY A 66 12.14 -8.23 5.26
C GLY A 66 10.99 -7.50 5.94
N ILE A 67 10.35 -6.57 5.23
CA ILE A 67 9.15 -5.87 5.74
C ILE A 67 7.95 -6.82 5.72
N LYS A 68 7.24 -6.86 6.84
CA LYS A 68 6.09 -7.73 7.11
C LYS A 68 4.77 -6.97 7.16
N SER A 69 4.77 -5.72 7.63
CA SER A 69 3.58 -4.87 7.63
C SER A 69 3.99 -3.38 7.65
N PHE A 70 3.12 -2.52 7.13
CA PHE A 70 3.29 -1.07 7.14
C PHE A 70 1.93 -0.40 7.26
N ASP A 71 1.62 0.07 8.48
CA ASP A 71 0.34 0.68 8.83
C ASP A 71 0.54 2.16 9.16
N ALA A 72 -0.43 3.01 8.82
CA ALA A 72 -0.32 4.43 9.11
C ALA A 72 -1.68 5.10 9.36
N GLU A 73 -1.65 6.20 10.12
CA GLU A 73 -2.81 6.98 10.51
C GLU A 73 -2.44 8.42 10.91
N LEU A 74 -3.46 9.25 11.12
CA LEU A 74 -3.32 10.60 11.67
C LEU A 74 -3.63 10.61 13.16
N VAL A 75 -2.80 11.34 13.91
CA VAL A 75 -2.95 11.51 15.36
C VAL A 75 -2.91 12.98 15.75
N ASN A 76 -3.58 13.31 16.85
CA ASN A 76 -3.57 14.64 17.43
C ASN A 76 -2.33 14.87 18.32
N GLN A 77 -2.29 16.01 19.04
CA GLN A 77 -1.16 16.37 19.92
C GLN A 77 -0.98 15.41 21.09
N GLU A 78 -2.07 14.84 21.60
CA GLU A 78 -2.07 13.86 22.68
C GLU A 78 -1.73 12.45 22.19
N GLY A 79 -1.56 12.25 20.87
CA GLY A 79 -1.28 10.95 20.27
C GLY A 79 -2.53 10.08 20.05
N ASN A 80 -3.73 10.64 20.18
CA ASN A 80 -4.98 9.94 19.89
C ASN A 80 -5.25 9.91 18.39
N SER A 81 -5.76 8.79 17.90
CA SER A 81 -6.20 8.65 16.50
C SER A 81 -7.31 9.64 16.18
N ILE A 82 -7.19 10.33 15.05
CA ILE A 82 -8.19 11.32 14.62
C ILE A 82 -9.30 10.61 13.83
N PRO A 83 -10.59 10.86 14.14
CA PRO A 83 -11.69 10.36 13.34
C PRO A 83 -11.72 10.94 11.92
N SER A 84 -12.08 10.12 10.94
CA SER A 84 -12.13 10.46 9.51
C SER A 84 -13.13 11.57 9.17
N TYR A 85 -14.15 11.78 10.01
CA TYR A 85 -15.12 12.86 9.87
C TYR A 85 -14.61 14.21 10.41
N GLU A 86 -13.44 14.25 11.05
CA GLU A 86 -12.81 15.50 11.48
C GLU A 86 -11.62 15.86 10.61
N THR A 87 -10.68 14.94 10.44
CA THR A 87 -9.58 15.10 9.50
C THR A 87 -9.43 13.82 8.71
N TYR A 88 -9.54 13.96 7.41
CA TYR A 88 -9.48 12.88 6.46
C TYR A 88 -8.07 12.77 5.90
N LEU A 89 -7.42 11.62 6.08
CA LEU A 89 -6.20 11.27 5.36
C LEU A 89 -6.61 10.90 3.93
N TYR A 90 -6.52 11.83 3.00
CA TYR A 90 -6.95 11.64 1.61
C TYR A 90 -6.02 10.70 0.84
N HIS A 91 -4.72 10.79 1.07
CA HIS A 91 -3.80 9.73 0.66
C HIS A 91 -2.55 9.78 1.52
N TRP A 92 -1.85 8.66 1.58
CA TRP A 92 -0.46 8.60 1.98
C TRP A 92 0.27 7.61 1.08
N PHE A 93 1.49 7.94 0.70
CA PHE A 93 2.34 7.11 -0.13
C PHE A 93 3.71 6.97 0.51
N ALA A 94 4.17 5.74 0.74
CA ALA A 94 5.55 5.44 1.09
C ALA A 94 6.35 5.18 -0.18
N ILE A 95 7.31 6.05 -0.46
CA ILE A 95 8.12 6.01 -1.69
C ILE A 95 9.58 5.76 -1.30
N LYS A 96 10.17 4.76 -1.97
CA LYS A 96 11.57 4.40 -1.81
C LYS A 96 12.45 5.22 -2.75
N TYR A 97 13.60 5.65 -2.28
CA TYR A 97 14.62 6.27 -3.12
C TYR A 97 16.02 5.95 -2.63
N HIS A 98 16.98 6.03 -3.53
CA HIS A 98 18.39 5.96 -3.19
C HIS A 98 18.96 7.36 -3.23
N LYS A 99 19.71 7.74 -2.20
CA LYS A 99 20.34 9.05 -2.06
C LYS A 99 21.85 8.88 -1.97
N ASN A 100 22.59 9.68 -2.71
CA ASN A 100 24.03 9.73 -2.65
C ASN A 100 24.46 10.28 -1.28
N ILE A 101 25.36 9.57 -0.60
CA ILE A 101 25.83 9.95 0.73
C ILE A 101 26.60 11.27 0.74
N THR A 102 27.15 11.68 -0.40
CA THR A 102 27.88 12.97 -0.56
C THR A 102 26.98 14.10 -1.06
N MET A 103 25.67 13.85 -1.19
CA MET A 103 24.72 14.86 -1.67
C MET A 103 24.75 16.10 -0.78
N SER A 104 24.84 17.27 -1.41
CA SER A 104 24.90 18.55 -0.70
C SER A 104 23.65 18.77 0.16
N LEU A 105 23.80 19.41 1.31
CA LEU A 105 22.66 19.88 2.09
C LEU A 105 21.96 21.08 1.43
N ASN A 106 22.62 21.77 0.50
CA ASN A 106 22.04 22.89 -0.25
C ASN A 106 21.26 22.36 -1.47
N PRO A 107 19.92 22.53 -1.52
CA PRO A 107 19.09 22.04 -2.61
C PRO A 107 19.47 22.59 -3.99
N LYS A 108 20.03 23.81 -4.05
CA LYS A 108 20.47 24.43 -5.31
C LYS A 108 21.65 23.70 -5.97
N LEU A 109 22.35 22.86 -5.22
CA LEU A 109 23.50 22.08 -5.69
C LEU A 109 23.14 20.62 -5.98
N HIS A 110 21.87 20.23 -5.80
CA HIS A 110 21.41 18.87 -6.08
C HIS A 110 21.43 18.61 -7.57
N ARG A 111 21.99 17.46 -7.94
CA ARG A 111 21.97 16.95 -9.30
C ARG A 111 20.95 15.81 -9.41
N PRO A 112 20.35 15.59 -10.58
CA PRO A 112 19.40 14.50 -10.77
C PRO A 112 19.95 13.11 -10.38
N GLU A 113 21.27 12.90 -10.51
CA GLU A 113 21.94 11.66 -10.12
C GLU A 113 22.15 11.49 -8.61
N ASP A 114 21.95 12.54 -7.82
CA ASP A 114 22.16 12.52 -6.37
C ASP A 114 21.04 11.77 -5.65
N ALA A 115 19.83 11.74 -6.22
CA ALA A 115 18.73 10.97 -5.66
C ALA A 115 17.82 10.43 -6.76
N PHE A 116 17.44 9.15 -6.67
CA PHE A 116 16.51 8.54 -7.62
C PHE A 116 15.52 7.62 -6.95
N PHE A 117 14.27 7.69 -7.40
CA PHE A 117 13.19 6.87 -6.87
C PHE A 117 13.30 5.42 -7.32
N LYS A 118 13.11 4.50 -6.38
CA LYS A 118 12.89 3.08 -6.65
C LYS A 118 11.39 2.85 -6.74
N ARG A 119 10.95 2.37 -7.90
CA ARG A 119 9.54 2.12 -8.25
C ARG A 119 9.14 0.70 -7.86
N ASN A 120 7.84 0.45 -7.73
CA ASN A 120 7.29 -0.92 -7.71
C ASN A 120 7.30 -1.51 -9.15
N GLU A 121 6.93 -2.78 -9.29
CA GLU A 121 6.98 -3.53 -10.56
C GLU A 121 5.70 -3.39 -11.42
N GLY A 122 4.75 -2.56 -10.99
CA GLY A 122 3.50 -2.30 -11.70
C GLY A 122 3.66 -1.45 -12.97
N THR A 123 2.70 -1.56 -13.88
CA THR A 123 2.73 -0.94 -15.21
C THR A 123 2.59 0.59 -15.20
N CYS A 124 2.01 1.17 -14.14
CA CYS A 124 1.76 2.61 -14.00
C CYS A 124 2.81 3.32 -13.10
N ASN A 125 3.99 2.72 -12.95
CA ASN A 125 5.02 3.19 -12.03
C ASN A 125 5.83 4.42 -12.52
N GLY A 126 5.53 4.92 -13.73
CA GLY A 126 6.24 5.96 -14.48
C GLY A 126 6.26 7.38 -13.87
N GLY A 127 5.86 7.54 -12.61
CA GLY A 127 5.70 8.83 -11.93
C GLY A 127 4.34 9.00 -11.25
N ILE A 128 3.42 8.06 -11.48
CA ILE A 128 2.03 8.13 -11.03
C ILE A 128 1.80 7.22 -9.81
N LEU A 129 2.09 5.92 -9.94
CA LEU A 129 1.96 4.93 -8.86
C LEU A 129 3.31 4.31 -8.56
N SER A 130 4.28 5.11 -8.13
CA SER A 130 5.66 4.65 -7.88
C SER A 130 5.88 4.10 -6.47
N HIS A 131 4.93 4.31 -5.57
CA HIS A 131 5.00 3.93 -4.16
C HIS A 131 4.90 2.42 -3.93
N TYR A 132 5.28 1.97 -2.74
CA TYR A 132 5.18 0.57 -2.33
C TYR A 132 3.98 0.33 -1.41
N TRP A 133 3.66 1.33 -0.60
CA TRP A 133 2.50 1.32 0.30
C TRP A 133 1.76 2.63 0.18
N GLY A 134 0.45 2.55 0.30
CA GLY A 134 -0.38 3.73 0.36
C GLY A 134 -1.85 3.45 0.14
N PHE A 135 -2.68 3.99 1.00
CA PHE A 135 -4.14 4.00 0.87
C PHE A 135 -4.64 5.36 1.40
N ARG A 136 -5.92 5.51 1.73
CA ARG A 136 -6.45 6.63 2.52
C ARG A 136 -6.74 6.20 3.96
N VAL A 137 -7.75 6.77 4.61
CA VAL A 137 -8.20 6.43 5.97
C VAL A 137 -8.52 4.94 6.18
N GLU A 138 -8.83 4.22 5.10
CA GLU A 138 -9.13 2.79 5.08
C GLU A 138 -7.93 1.90 5.37
N SER A 139 -6.73 2.47 5.44
CA SER A 139 -5.54 1.75 5.91
C SER A 139 -5.74 1.13 7.29
N ARG A 140 -6.55 1.75 8.17
CA ARG A 140 -6.71 1.30 9.56
C ARG A 140 -7.42 -0.05 9.69
N GLY A 141 -8.35 -0.37 8.80
CA GLY A 141 -9.09 -1.64 8.79
C GLY A 141 -8.64 -2.61 7.69
N THR A 142 -7.58 -2.28 6.97
CA THR A 142 -7.00 -3.13 5.90
C THR A 142 -5.70 -3.73 6.39
N SER A 143 -5.61 -5.05 6.41
CA SER A 143 -4.36 -5.70 6.85
C SER A 143 -3.26 -5.44 5.83
N SER A 144 -2.13 -4.88 6.27
CA SER A 144 -0.90 -4.78 5.47
C SER A 144 0.04 -5.97 5.67
N ASN A 145 -0.42 -7.01 6.38
CA ASN A 145 0.42 -8.13 6.77
C ASN A 145 0.84 -8.96 5.55
N ILE A 146 2.10 -9.35 5.53
CA ILE A 146 2.67 -10.32 4.58
C ILE A 146 2.99 -11.56 5.39
N LEU A 147 2.36 -12.69 5.05
CA LEU A 147 2.49 -13.92 5.82
C LEU A 147 3.87 -14.55 5.63
N ASP A 148 4.37 -15.25 6.63
CA ASP A 148 5.62 -16.01 6.49
C ASP A 148 5.49 -17.09 5.41
N PRO A 149 6.58 -17.38 4.68
CA PRO A 149 7.92 -16.80 4.81
C PRO A 149 8.16 -15.57 3.92
N PHE A 150 7.12 -15.00 3.33
CA PHE A 150 7.22 -13.91 2.36
C PHE A 150 7.52 -12.56 3.02
N ALA A 151 8.31 -11.71 2.38
CA ALA A 151 8.57 -10.35 2.84
C ALA A 151 8.99 -9.43 1.70
N ILE A 152 8.75 -8.13 1.84
CA ILE A 152 9.32 -7.14 0.91
C ILE A 152 10.75 -6.86 1.38
N GLU A 153 11.73 -7.33 0.62
CA GLU A 153 13.16 -7.18 0.91
C GLU A 153 13.60 -5.71 0.83
N GLN A 154 14.33 -5.25 1.86
CA GLN A 154 14.90 -3.90 1.93
C GLN A 154 16.33 -3.93 2.43
N GLY A 155 17.12 -2.92 2.08
CA GLY A 155 18.48 -2.76 2.59
C GLY A 155 19.47 -3.81 2.10
N ASN A 156 19.18 -4.54 1.02
CA ASN A 156 20.10 -5.55 0.48
C ASN A 156 21.38 -4.85 -0.06
N PRO A 157 22.56 -5.10 0.53
CA PRO A 157 23.80 -4.43 0.13
C PRO A 157 24.21 -4.67 -1.33
N THR A 158 23.75 -5.77 -1.94
CA THR A 158 24.08 -6.08 -3.34
C THR A 158 23.20 -5.30 -4.33
N LYS A 159 22.03 -4.81 -3.90
CA LYS A 159 21.08 -4.04 -4.71
C LYS A 159 21.26 -2.52 -4.55
N ILE A 160 22.03 -2.07 -3.56
CA ILE A 160 22.30 -0.66 -3.30
C ILE A 160 23.64 -0.28 -3.95
N LYS A 161 23.61 0.75 -4.80
CA LYS A 161 24.80 1.27 -5.49
C LYS A 161 25.80 1.79 -4.46
N LYS A 162 27.10 1.48 -4.63
CA LYS A 162 28.17 2.01 -3.77
C LYS A 162 28.10 3.54 -3.71
N GLY A 163 28.18 4.10 -2.50
CA GLY A 163 28.05 5.54 -2.26
C GLY A 163 26.61 6.04 -2.15
N TYR A 164 25.61 5.14 -2.17
CA TYR A 164 24.22 5.48 -1.96
C TYR A 164 23.67 4.79 -0.71
N GLU A 165 22.67 5.43 -0.11
CA GLU A 165 21.84 4.89 0.96
C GLU A 165 20.39 4.74 0.48
N GLU A 166 19.73 3.64 0.87
CA GLU A 166 18.30 3.44 0.65
C GLU A 166 17.51 4.21 1.71
N LYS A 167 16.54 5.00 1.27
CA LYS A 167 15.69 5.85 2.10
C LYS A 167 14.24 5.77 1.68
N TRP A 168 13.41 6.28 2.57
CA TRP A 168 11.98 6.37 2.41
C TRP A 168 11.50 7.80 2.62
N LEU A 169 10.47 8.17 1.87
CA LEU A 169 9.71 9.38 2.10
C LEU A 169 8.23 9.06 2.17
N PHE A 170 7.48 9.94 2.83
CA PHE A 170 6.03 10.01 2.68
C PHE A 170 5.61 11.17 1.81
N ASN A 171 4.64 10.94 0.93
CA ASN A 171 3.80 12.00 0.39
C ASN A 171 2.38 11.79 0.92
N ILE A 172 1.83 12.78 1.62
CA ILE A 172 0.47 12.70 2.19
C ILE A 172 -0.37 13.90 1.77
N MET A 173 -1.67 13.69 1.63
CA MET A 173 -2.67 14.74 1.55
C MET A 173 -3.69 14.54 2.67
N VAL A 174 -3.96 15.62 3.38
CA VAL A 174 -4.84 15.63 4.55
C VAL A 174 -5.84 16.76 4.42
N ILE A 175 -7.12 16.47 4.70
CA ILE A 175 -8.22 17.43 4.61
C ILE A 175 -8.87 17.55 5.98
N ASP A 176 -8.92 18.75 6.55
CA ASP A 176 -9.69 19.02 7.76
C ASP A 176 -11.14 19.29 7.39
N THR A 177 -12.02 18.37 7.72
CA THR A 177 -13.46 18.43 7.37
C THR A 177 -14.30 18.98 8.51
N ARG A 178 -13.71 19.46 9.61
CA ARG A 178 -14.46 20.11 10.67
C ARG A 178 -15.08 21.40 10.13
N GLY A 179 -16.31 21.71 10.56
CA GLY A 179 -17.07 22.85 10.07
C GLY A 179 -17.69 22.68 8.67
N ALA A 180 -17.30 21.67 7.89
CA ALA A 180 -17.93 21.39 6.61
C ALA A 180 -19.36 20.87 6.81
N GLN A 181 -20.32 21.49 6.13
CA GLN A 181 -21.73 21.07 6.13
C GLN A 181 -21.89 19.69 5.48
N ASP A 182 -21.26 19.49 4.33
CA ASP A 182 -21.15 18.19 3.67
C ASP A 182 -19.69 17.72 3.67
N LYS A 183 -19.36 16.91 4.67
CA LYS A 183 -18.03 16.32 4.83
C LYS A 183 -17.71 15.33 3.72
N LYS A 184 -18.70 14.62 3.18
CA LYS A 184 -18.52 13.60 2.14
C LYS A 184 -18.19 14.25 0.80
N CYS A 185 -18.95 15.28 0.44
CA CYS A 185 -18.64 16.18 -0.65
C CYS A 185 -17.20 16.71 -0.58
N CYS A 186 -16.74 17.16 0.59
CA CYS A 186 -15.39 17.70 0.76
C CYS A 186 -14.30 16.65 0.50
N ILE A 187 -14.42 15.43 1.04
CA ILE A 187 -13.43 14.35 0.84
C ILE A 187 -13.48 13.72 -0.55
N GLU A 188 -14.56 13.96 -1.32
CA GLU A 188 -14.70 13.57 -2.73
C GLU A 188 -14.36 14.74 -3.67
N CYS A 189 -13.88 15.86 -3.11
CA CYS A 189 -13.50 17.07 -3.85
C CYS A 189 -14.63 17.70 -4.70
N ARG A 190 -15.90 17.47 -4.34
CA ARG A 190 -17.09 18.03 -5.00
C ARG A 190 -17.17 19.55 -4.79
N CYS A 191 -16.71 20.32 -5.78
CA CYS A 191 -16.68 21.79 -5.74
C CYS A 191 -18.06 22.44 -5.80
N ASP A 192 -18.91 21.83 -6.59
CA ASP A 192 -20.25 22.19 -7.00
C ASP A 192 -21.29 22.18 -5.86
N HIS A 193 -20.97 21.51 -4.75
CA HIS A 193 -21.86 21.42 -3.58
C HIS A 193 -21.44 22.32 -2.39
N MET A 194 -20.45 23.19 -2.55
CA MET A 194 -20.03 24.14 -1.50
C MET A 194 -20.57 25.56 -1.75
N ASN A 195 -21.52 26.03 -0.92
CA ASN A 195 -22.08 27.40 -0.96
C ASN A 195 -21.08 28.44 -0.42
N LEU A 196 -20.25 29.06 -1.28
CA LEU A 196 -19.24 30.06 -0.89
C LEU A 196 -19.77 31.52 -1.05
N PRO A 197 -19.47 32.47 -0.13
CA PRO A 197 -19.81 33.90 -0.29
C PRO A 197 -19.16 34.53 -1.54
N LYS A 198 -19.85 35.49 -2.18
CA LYS A 198 -19.41 36.09 -3.47
C LYS A 198 -18.05 36.79 -3.42
N ASP A 199 -17.65 37.32 -2.27
CA ASP A 199 -16.42 38.12 -2.05
C ASP A 199 -15.28 37.33 -1.39
N PHE A 200 -15.50 36.04 -1.08
CA PHE A 200 -14.54 35.15 -0.41
C PHE A 200 -13.14 35.14 -1.05
N TYR A 201 -13.08 35.37 -2.36
CA TYR A 201 -11.87 35.42 -3.17
C TYR A 201 -11.16 36.77 -3.14
N ASN A 202 -11.91 37.85 -2.91
CA ASN A 202 -11.38 39.21 -2.98
C ASN A 202 -10.59 39.60 -1.72
N VAL A 203 -10.84 38.93 -0.58
CA VAL A 203 -10.26 39.28 0.73
C VAL A 203 -9.24 38.27 1.27
N THR A 204 -9.09 37.10 0.65
CA THR A 204 -8.24 36.00 1.14
C THR A 204 -6.98 35.85 0.27
N ARG A 205 -5.80 35.55 0.85
CA ARG A 205 -4.50 35.48 0.13
C ARG A 205 -3.79 34.12 0.22
N ASP A 206 -2.98 33.76 -0.78
CA ASP A 206 -2.22 32.50 -0.87
C ASP A 206 -0.84 32.55 -0.16
N ILE A 207 -0.06 31.47 -0.25
CA ILE A 207 1.27 31.35 0.39
C ILE A 207 2.34 32.28 -0.21
N HIS A 208 2.05 32.94 -1.33
CA HIS A 208 2.87 33.95 -1.98
C HIS A 208 2.27 35.36 -1.79
N ASN A 209 1.31 35.52 -0.87
CA ASN A 209 0.61 36.75 -0.51
C ASN A 209 -0.27 37.34 -1.63
N GLN A 210 -0.65 36.52 -2.62
CA GLN A 210 -1.52 36.90 -3.75
C GLN A 210 -3.00 36.69 -3.40
N PRO A 211 -3.93 37.54 -3.85
CA PRO A 211 -5.37 37.31 -3.67
C PRO A 211 -5.80 35.97 -4.28
N LEU A 212 -6.61 35.22 -3.53
CA LEU A 212 -7.12 33.92 -3.96
C LEU A 212 -8.15 34.12 -5.06
N THR A 213 -7.99 33.40 -6.18
CA THR A 213 -8.88 33.56 -7.34
C THR A 213 -10.28 33.07 -7.05
N THR A 214 -11.27 33.43 -7.88
CA THR A 214 -12.68 33.00 -7.81
C THR A 214 -12.93 31.48 -7.81
N ASN A 215 -11.85 30.70 -7.82
CA ASN A 215 -11.80 29.25 -7.81
C ASN A 215 -11.24 28.65 -6.50
N TYR A 216 -10.93 29.47 -5.49
CA TYR A 216 -10.47 28.98 -4.18
C TYR A 216 -11.63 28.30 -3.40
N LYS A 217 -11.41 27.45 -2.41
CA LYS A 217 -12.53 26.76 -1.74
C LYS A 217 -12.27 26.62 -0.24
N GLY A 218 -12.93 27.49 0.53
CA GLY A 218 -13.22 27.31 1.96
C GLY A 218 -12.06 27.56 2.94
N GLY A 219 -12.36 28.36 3.97
CA GLY A 219 -11.60 28.46 5.22
C GLY A 219 -12.55 28.92 6.31
N PHE A 220 -12.95 28.03 7.22
CA PHE A 220 -13.80 28.39 8.35
C PHE A 220 -12.93 28.99 9.47
N GLN A 221 -13.40 30.06 10.11
CA GLN A 221 -12.76 30.59 11.32
C GLN A 221 -12.98 29.62 12.49
N GLY A 222 -11.90 29.23 13.16
CA GLY A 222 -11.96 28.49 14.41
C GLY A 222 -10.63 27.81 14.76
N SER A 223 -10.65 27.00 15.81
CA SER A 223 -9.44 26.48 16.45
C SER A 223 -8.60 25.62 15.51
N ARG A 224 -7.36 26.04 15.32
CA ARG A 224 -6.32 25.27 14.63
C ARG A 224 -5.84 24.14 15.53
N ARG A 225 -5.36 23.05 14.93
CA ARG A 225 -4.80 21.91 15.67
C ARG A 225 -3.53 21.41 15.02
N MET A 226 -2.63 20.85 15.82
CA MET A 226 -1.49 20.11 15.29
C MET A 226 -1.90 18.67 15.01
N VAL A 227 -1.52 18.20 13.83
CA VAL A 227 -1.71 16.83 13.37
C VAL A 227 -0.34 16.22 13.08
N SER A 228 -0.18 14.95 13.41
CA SER A 228 1.01 14.17 13.07
C SER A 228 0.63 12.91 12.32
N PHE A 229 1.55 12.41 11.50
CA PHE A 229 1.41 11.13 10.83
C PHE A 229 2.11 10.05 11.67
N ARG A 230 1.34 9.11 12.22
CA ARG A 230 1.85 7.96 12.98
C ARG A 230 1.90 6.75 12.06
N TYR A 231 2.99 6.02 12.11
CA TYR A 231 3.14 4.82 11.31
C TYR A 231 3.88 3.71 12.06
N LYS A 232 3.47 2.48 11.79
CA LYS A 232 3.96 1.26 12.45
C LYS A 232 4.50 0.32 11.38
N ILE A 233 5.72 -0.13 11.58
CA ILE A 233 6.40 -1.05 10.67
C ILE A 233 6.72 -2.32 11.44
N SER A 234 6.40 -3.46 10.84
CA SER A 234 6.85 -4.77 11.31
C SER A 234 7.81 -5.38 10.32
N TRP A 235 8.89 -5.99 10.80
CA TRP A 235 9.93 -6.57 9.94
C TRP A 235 10.64 -7.74 10.60
N VAL A 236 11.37 -8.51 9.81
CA VAL A 236 12.32 -9.54 10.27
C VAL A 236 13.72 -9.20 9.75
N ASP A 237 14.75 -9.67 10.45
CA ASP A 237 16.10 -9.64 9.88
C ASP A 237 16.15 -10.59 8.69
N TRP A 238 16.71 -10.13 7.57
CA TRP A 238 16.75 -10.93 6.36
C TRP A 238 17.69 -12.13 6.55
N ASN A 239 17.20 -13.31 6.20
CA ASN A 239 17.96 -14.55 6.21
C ASN A 239 17.51 -15.47 5.06
N LYS A 240 18.15 -16.63 4.93
CA LYS A 240 17.93 -17.56 3.81
C LYS A 240 16.52 -18.19 3.77
N HIS A 241 15.72 -18.04 4.83
CA HIS A 241 14.37 -18.62 4.90
C HIS A 241 13.28 -17.63 4.49
N GLN A 242 13.62 -16.37 4.21
CA GLN A 242 12.65 -15.40 3.67
C GLN A 242 12.58 -15.48 2.15
N VAL A 243 11.36 -15.38 1.63
CA VAL A 243 11.11 -15.31 0.20
C VAL A 243 10.73 -13.87 -0.20
N PRO A 244 11.48 -13.23 -1.11
CA PRO A 244 11.18 -11.87 -1.53
C PRO A 244 9.89 -11.82 -2.34
N VAL A 245 9.05 -10.82 -2.06
CA VAL A 245 7.91 -10.47 -2.92
C VAL A 245 8.13 -9.14 -3.62
N LYS A 246 7.67 -9.08 -4.86
CA LYS A 246 7.61 -7.88 -5.68
C LYS A 246 6.22 -7.26 -5.56
N VAL A 247 6.17 -5.94 -5.42
CA VAL A 247 4.92 -5.18 -5.34
C VAL A 247 4.50 -4.75 -6.73
N TYR A 248 3.24 -4.96 -7.08
CA TYR A 248 2.64 -4.45 -8.31
C TYR A 248 1.41 -3.62 -7.94
N ILE A 249 1.31 -2.45 -8.55
CA ILE A 249 0.11 -1.61 -8.48
C ILE A 249 -0.49 -1.53 -9.88
N LEU A 250 -1.69 -2.04 -10.01
CA LEU A 250 -2.46 -2.09 -11.26
C LEU A 250 -3.50 -0.97 -11.25
N ASP A 251 -3.86 -0.42 -12.42
CA ASP A 251 -4.87 0.63 -12.56
C ASP A 251 -5.95 0.19 -13.58
N SER A 252 -7.22 0.17 -13.19
CA SER A 252 -8.30 -0.18 -14.12
C SER A 252 -8.67 0.92 -15.12
N THR A 253 -8.04 2.10 -15.04
CA THR A 253 -8.09 3.10 -16.11
C THR A 253 -7.00 2.87 -17.17
N ASN A 254 -6.07 1.94 -16.95
CA ASN A 254 -4.88 1.79 -17.80
C ASN A 254 -5.29 1.57 -19.25
N ARG A 255 -4.90 2.49 -20.13
CA ARG A 255 -5.05 2.37 -21.57
C ARG A 255 -3.70 2.02 -22.16
N ILE A 256 -3.68 0.96 -22.96
CA ILE A 256 -2.47 0.55 -23.67
C ILE A 256 -2.42 1.26 -25.00
N ARG A 257 -1.32 1.96 -25.26
CA ARG A 257 -0.97 2.51 -26.57
C ARG A 257 0.33 1.88 -27.05
N SER A 258 0.41 1.52 -28.32
CA SER A 258 1.65 1.05 -28.93
C SER A 258 2.36 2.20 -29.65
N ASN A 259 3.64 2.40 -29.35
CA ASN A 259 4.52 3.22 -30.17
C ASN A 259 5.65 2.34 -30.71
N GLY A 260 5.45 1.78 -31.91
CA GLY A 260 6.29 0.72 -32.45
C GLY A 260 6.26 -0.52 -31.56
N SER A 261 7.43 -1.00 -31.12
CA SER A 261 7.57 -2.14 -30.20
C SER A 261 7.36 -1.79 -28.73
N LYS A 262 7.23 -0.51 -28.37
CA LYS A 262 7.09 -0.07 -26.98
C LYS A 262 5.63 0.05 -26.57
N ILE A 263 5.25 -0.70 -25.53
CA ILE A 263 3.97 -0.56 -24.85
C ILE A 263 4.03 0.68 -23.95
N ILE A 264 3.05 1.57 -24.10
CA ILE A 264 2.86 2.76 -23.28
C ILE A 264 1.58 2.58 -22.48
N HIS A 265 1.70 2.71 -21.16
CA HIS A 265 0.58 2.70 -20.22
C HIS A 265 0.13 4.12 -19.93
N ASP A 266 -1.12 4.42 -20.26
CA ASP A 266 -1.80 5.69 -20.02
C ASP A 266 -2.78 5.51 -18.86
N CYS A 267 -2.27 5.75 -17.65
CA CYS A 267 -2.98 5.55 -16.39
C CYS A 267 -3.47 6.91 -15.87
N GLN A 268 -4.73 6.96 -15.43
CA GLN A 268 -5.42 8.18 -15.00
C GLN A 268 -5.54 8.27 -13.49
N VAL A 269 -5.30 7.18 -12.75
CA VAL A 269 -5.41 7.06 -11.28
C VAL A 269 -6.85 7.10 -10.76
N GLU A 270 -7.59 8.06 -11.27
CA GLU A 270 -8.87 8.50 -10.78
C GLU A 270 -9.77 8.85 -11.98
N TYR A 271 -11.09 8.78 -11.79
CA TYR A 271 -12.07 9.18 -12.79
C TYR A 271 -13.37 9.61 -12.14
N THR A 272 -14.22 10.22 -12.95
CA THR A 272 -15.58 10.60 -12.56
C THR A 272 -16.59 9.60 -13.12
N ILE A 273 -17.46 9.11 -12.26
CA ILE A 273 -18.67 8.39 -12.66
C ILE A 273 -19.74 9.45 -12.92
N PRO A 274 -20.26 9.58 -14.16
CA PRO A 274 -21.30 10.55 -14.47
C PRO A 274 -22.60 10.18 -13.76
N GLU A 275 -23.44 11.19 -13.55
CA GLU A 275 -24.81 10.99 -13.06
C GLU A 275 -25.62 10.34 -14.19
N ASN A 276 -25.79 9.03 -14.14
CA ASN A 276 -26.61 8.29 -15.11
C ASN A 276 -27.94 7.92 -14.44
N GLY A 277 -29.01 8.58 -14.87
CA GLY A 277 -30.37 8.33 -14.37
C GLY A 277 -30.81 6.87 -14.53
N ASP A 278 -31.52 6.39 -13.50
CA ASP A 278 -32.40 5.20 -13.46
C ASP A 278 -31.82 3.82 -13.82
N GLY A 279 -30.50 3.64 -13.85
CA GLY A 279 -29.89 2.31 -13.95
C GLY A 279 -29.55 1.71 -12.60
N ASP A 280 -30.26 0.67 -12.14
CA ASP A 280 -29.92 -0.11 -10.93
C ASP A 280 -28.61 -0.90 -11.04
N SER A 281 -28.05 -1.00 -12.24
CA SER A 281 -26.81 -1.76 -12.50
C SER A 281 -25.58 -0.95 -12.11
N PRO A 282 -24.59 -1.55 -11.39
CA PRO A 282 -23.33 -0.89 -11.06
C PRO A 282 -22.60 -0.37 -12.30
N HIS A 283 -21.96 0.80 -12.17
CA HIS A 283 -21.00 1.27 -13.15
C HIS A 283 -19.75 0.38 -13.14
N VAL A 284 -19.37 -0.12 -14.31
CA VAL A 284 -18.22 -1.03 -14.47
C VAL A 284 -17.09 -0.33 -15.22
N GLN A 285 -15.90 -0.29 -14.60
CA GLN A 285 -14.66 0.03 -15.28
C GLN A 285 -13.81 -1.23 -15.38
N LYS A 286 -13.23 -1.48 -16.56
CA LYS A 286 -12.30 -2.59 -16.77
C LYS A 286 -11.04 -2.14 -17.51
N ALA A 287 -9.90 -2.74 -17.17
CA ALA A 287 -8.68 -2.71 -17.97
C ALA A 287 -8.08 -4.10 -18.09
N ASN A 288 -7.41 -4.33 -19.22
CA ASN A 288 -6.60 -5.52 -19.47
C ASN A 288 -5.13 -5.11 -19.38
N ILE A 289 -4.37 -5.73 -18.48
CA ILE A 289 -3.04 -5.29 -18.08
C ILE A 289 -2.06 -6.44 -18.28
N PRO A 290 -1.16 -6.36 -19.28
CA PRO A 290 -0.12 -7.36 -19.46
C PRO A 290 0.90 -7.26 -18.33
N ILE A 291 1.18 -8.38 -17.68
CA ILE A 291 2.18 -8.48 -16.63
C ILE A 291 3.47 -8.98 -17.24
N GLU A 292 4.51 -8.14 -17.27
CA GLU A 292 5.79 -8.52 -17.88
C GLU A 292 6.45 -9.71 -17.18
N LYS A 293 6.45 -9.69 -15.84
CA LYS A 293 6.98 -10.75 -14.97
C LYS A 293 5.93 -11.20 -13.99
N GLY A 294 5.51 -12.46 -14.12
CA GLY A 294 4.55 -13.11 -13.26
C GLY A 294 5.16 -13.64 -11.98
N GLY A 295 4.41 -14.51 -11.30
CA GLY A 295 4.79 -15.10 -10.02
C GLY A 295 3.59 -15.71 -9.30
N TYR A 296 3.83 -16.23 -8.11
CA TYR A 296 2.79 -16.72 -7.22
C TYR A 296 2.15 -15.55 -6.48
N LEU A 297 0.82 -15.44 -6.56
CA LEU A 297 0.08 -14.42 -5.83
C LEU A 297 0.14 -14.73 -4.35
N ILE A 298 0.63 -13.80 -3.53
CA ILE A 298 0.76 -13.94 -2.07
C ILE A 298 -0.23 -13.06 -1.32
N TYR A 299 -0.51 -11.89 -1.88
CA TYR A 299 -1.36 -10.87 -1.28
C TYR A 299 -2.07 -10.10 -2.39
N GLY A 300 -3.35 -9.78 -2.20
CA GLY A 300 -4.12 -8.94 -3.11
C GLY A 300 -5.11 -8.04 -2.37
N THR A 301 -5.16 -6.74 -2.70
CA THR A 301 -6.20 -5.83 -2.19
C THR A 301 -6.43 -4.67 -3.14
N ALA A 302 -7.65 -4.14 -3.18
CA ALA A 302 -7.94 -2.94 -3.93
C ALA A 302 -7.83 -1.69 -3.05
N HIS A 303 -7.40 -0.58 -3.64
CA HIS A 303 -7.66 0.75 -3.13
C HIS A 303 -9.07 1.17 -3.53
N MET A 304 -9.85 1.66 -2.57
CA MET A 304 -11.29 1.81 -2.72
C MET A 304 -11.82 3.11 -2.14
N HIS A 305 -12.81 3.70 -2.81
CA HIS A 305 -13.53 4.87 -2.33
C HIS A 305 -14.96 4.55 -1.93
N SER A 306 -15.60 5.52 -1.27
CA SER A 306 -17.05 5.52 -1.07
C SER A 306 -17.77 5.23 -2.38
N GLY A 307 -18.83 4.42 -2.31
CA GLY A 307 -19.63 4.05 -3.49
C GLY A 307 -19.12 2.84 -4.26
N ILE A 308 -17.93 2.30 -3.94
CA ILE A 308 -17.50 1.01 -4.52
C ILE A 308 -18.42 -0.13 -4.04
N VAL A 309 -18.69 -1.09 -4.94
CA VAL A 309 -19.32 -2.38 -4.63
C VAL A 309 -18.24 -3.42 -4.39
N ASN A 310 -17.37 -3.65 -5.38
CA ASN A 310 -16.20 -4.50 -5.28
C ASN A 310 -15.19 -4.18 -6.39
N VAL A 311 -13.99 -4.73 -6.25
CA VAL A 311 -12.99 -4.75 -7.32
C VAL A 311 -12.45 -6.17 -7.43
N THR A 312 -12.48 -6.72 -8.64
CA THR A 312 -12.03 -8.09 -8.89
C THR A 312 -10.92 -8.12 -9.93
N LEU A 313 -9.87 -8.87 -9.61
CA LEU A 313 -8.78 -9.19 -10.50
C LEU A 313 -8.98 -10.60 -11.06
N TYR A 314 -8.94 -10.72 -12.38
CA TYR A 314 -9.10 -11.98 -13.11
C TYR A 314 -7.84 -12.33 -13.89
N GLY A 315 -7.58 -13.63 -14.02
CA GLY A 315 -6.59 -14.16 -14.94
C GLY A 315 -7.08 -14.09 -16.39
N GLN A 316 -6.17 -14.32 -17.33
CA GLN A 316 -6.49 -14.24 -18.77
C GLN A 316 -7.55 -15.27 -19.21
N ASP A 317 -7.61 -16.40 -18.50
CA ASP A 317 -8.59 -17.48 -18.65
C ASP A 317 -9.94 -17.21 -17.96
N GLY A 318 -10.10 -16.02 -17.36
CA GLY A 318 -11.32 -15.62 -16.67
C GLY A 318 -11.42 -16.09 -15.22
N ARG A 319 -10.43 -16.84 -14.69
CA ARG A 319 -10.44 -17.26 -13.29
C ARG A 319 -10.35 -16.05 -12.36
N THR A 320 -11.07 -16.08 -11.24
CA THR A 320 -10.94 -15.05 -10.21
C THR A 320 -9.65 -15.25 -9.43
N LEU A 321 -8.77 -14.25 -9.43
CA LEU A 321 -7.52 -14.25 -8.66
C LEU A 321 -7.73 -13.66 -7.27
N CYS A 322 -8.45 -12.53 -7.20
CA CYS A 322 -8.80 -11.90 -5.95
C CYS A 322 -9.98 -10.94 -6.14
N THR A 323 -10.96 -11.01 -5.23
CA THR A 323 -12.02 -10.00 -5.10
C THR A 323 -11.84 -9.27 -3.78
N SER A 324 -11.63 -7.96 -3.86
CA SER A 324 -11.60 -7.08 -2.71
C SER A 324 -12.97 -6.40 -2.57
N THR A 325 -13.44 -6.23 -1.34
CA THR A 325 -14.73 -5.61 -1.00
C THR A 325 -14.55 -4.56 0.11
N PRO A 326 -15.36 -3.49 0.13
CA PRO A 326 -15.24 -2.43 1.12
C PRO A 326 -15.80 -2.87 2.48
N LYS A 327 -15.22 -2.35 3.56
CA LYS A 327 -15.75 -2.43 4.92
C LYS A 327 -16.13 -1.02 5.36
N TYR A 328 -17.39 -0.84 5.74
CA TYR A 328 -17.91 0.42 6.23
C TYR A 328 -18.04 0.41 7.75
N GLY A 329 -17.66 1.52 8.38
CA GLY A 329 -17.79 1.71 9.82
C GLY A 329 -19.24 1.82 10.28
N ARG A 330 -19.46 1.59 11.57
CA ARG A 330 -20.78 1.60 12.21
C ARG A 330 -20.87 2.45 13.47
N GLY A 331 -19.74 2.91 14.00
CA GLY A 331 -19.59 3.70 15.22
C GLY A 331 -19.15 5.14 14.96
N ASN A 332 -18.63 5.78 16.01
CA ASN A 332 -18.13 7.16 15.96
C ASN A 332 -16.65 7.26 16.34
N GLU A 333 -16.05 6.16 16.76
CA GLU A 333 -14.65 6.05 17.11
C GLU A 333 -13.74 6.03 15.88
N ALA A 334 -12.52 6.52 16.06
CA ALA A 334 -11.49 6.53 15.03
C ALA A 334 -11.21 5.09 14.54
N GLY A 335 -11.50 4.82 13.27
CA GLY A 335 -11.32 3.51 12.64
C GLY A 335 -12.61 2.70 12.50
N ASN A 336 -13.75 3.20 12.98
CA ASN A 336 -15.06 2.58 12.82
C ASN A 336 -16.15 3.60 12.44
N GLU A 337 -15.80 4.70 11.79
CA GLU A 337 -16.70 5.82 11.57
C GLU A 337 -17.87 5.46 10.63
N LYS A 338 -19.10 5.68 11.09
CA LYS A 338 -20.32 5.38 10.34
C LYS A 338 -20.33 6.08 8.99
N GLY A 339 -20.56 5.30 7.93
CA GLY A 339 -20.62 5.79 6.56
C GLY A 339 -19.26 6.09 5.95
N TYR A 340 -18.14 5.82 6.62
CA TYR A 340 -16.80 5.87 6.05
C TYR A 340 -16.33 4.47 5.68
N LEU A 341 -15.58 4.38 4.58
CA LEU A 341 -14.84 3.18 4.23
C LEU A 341 -13.64 3.11 5.17
N ILE A 342 -13.65 2.11 6.06
CA ILE A 342 -12.66 1.95 7.13
C ILE A 342 -11.64 0.85 6.82
N GLY A 343 -11.89 0.03 5.81
CA GLY A 343 -10.95 -0.98 5.34
C GLY A 343 -11.44 -1.76 4.14
N MET A 344 -10.59 -2.67 3.66
CA MET A 344 -10.88 -3.56 2.53
C MET A 344 -10.69 -5.02 2.93
N PHE A 345 -11.34 -5.89 2.19
CA PHE A 345 -11.00 -7.31 2.19
C PHE A 345 -9.71 -7.55 1.42
N VAL A 346 -8.83 -8.36 2.01
CA VAL A 346 -7.53 -8.73 1.47
C VAL A 346 -7.56 -10.22 1.13
N CYS A 347 -7.07 -10.59 -0.04
CA CYS A 347 -6.86 -11.97 -0.42
C CYS A 347 -5.49 -12.46 0.03
N TYR A 348 -5.50 -13.57 0.77
CA TYR A 348 -4.34 -14.37 1.11
C TYR A 348 -4.52 -15.76 0.51
N PRO A 349 -4.29 -15.94 -0.80
CA PRO A 349 -4.36 -17.26 -1.41
C PRO A 349 -3.35 -18.20 -0.76
N GLN A 350 -3.65 -19.51 -0.76
CA GLN A 350 -2.68 -20.49 -0.28
C GLN A 350 -1.43 -20.41 -1.17
N PRO A 351 -0.21 -20.34 -0.60
CA PRO A 351 1.01 -20.28 -1.38
C PRO A 351 1.07 -21.41 -2.43
N GLY A 352 1.30 -21.04 -3.69
CA GLY A 352 1.32 -21.98 -4.82
C GLY A 352 -0.03 -22.28 -5.48
N SER A 353 -1.16 -21.89 -4.87
CA SER A 353 -2.48 -22.13 -5.46
C SER A 353 -2.80 -21.24 -6.67
N ILE A 354 -2.23 -20.03 -6.72
CA ILE A 354 -2.45 -19.07 -7.80
C ILE A 354 -1.10 -18.66 -8.38
N LYS A 355 -0.80 -19.13 -9.59
CA LYS A 355 0.32 -18.66 -10.41
C LYS A 355 -0.18 -17.70 -11.48
N ILE A 356 0.54 -16.61 -11.67
CA ILE A 356 0.40 -15.68 -12.79
C ILE A 356 1.61 -15.86 -13.68
N HIS A 357 1.41 -16.06 -14.98
CA HIS A 357 2.50 -16.33 -15.91
C HIS A 357 3.13 -15.04 -16.45
N ASP A 358 4.40 -15.12 -16.84
CA ASP A 358 5.07 -14.05 -17.59
C ASP A 358 4.27 -13.74 -18.86
N GLY A 359 3.97 -12.47 -19.09
CA GLY A 359 3.15 -12.01 -20.21
C GLY A 359 1.64 -12.21 -20.06
N GLU A 360 1.15 -12.81 -18.95
CA GLU A 360 -0.28 -13.01 -18.74
C GLU A 360 -1.03 -11.67 -18.67
N ILE A 361 -2.17 -11.59 -19.35
CA ILE A 361 -3.02 -10.40 -19.35
C ILE A 361 -4.04 -10.51 -18.22
N LEU A 362 -3.87 -9.69 -17.19
CA LEU A 362 -4.81 -9.61 -16.09
C LEU A 362 -5.95 -8.64 -16.40
N ALA A 363 -7.17 -9.06 -16.11
CA ALA A 363 -8.35 -8.20 -16.23
C ALA A 363 -8.70 -7.64 -14.85
N LEU A 364 -8.59 -6.33 -14.68
CA LEU A 364 -8.99 -5.64 -13.46
C LEU A 364 -10.35 -4.95 -13.68
N GLU A 365 -11.34 -5.35 -12.90
CA GLU A 365 -12.72 -4.84 -12.98
C GLU A 365 -13.12 -4.16 -11.67
N SER A 366 -13.46 -2.87 -11.75
CA SER A 366 -14.00 -2.09 -10.63
C SER A 366 -15.50 -1.87 -10.84
N ARG A 367 -16.31 -2.21 -9.82
CA ARG A 367 -17.75 -1.98 -9.83
C ARG A 367 -18.11 -0.95 -8.79
N TYR A 368 -18.69 0.15 -9.23
CA TYR A 368 -19.19 1.22 -8.39
C TYR A 368 -20.71 1.29 -8.48
N LYS A 369 -21.36 1.80 -7.43
CA LYS A 369 -22.76 2.20 -7.53
C LYS A 369 -22.92 3.19 -8.69
N ASN A 370 -24.04 3.11 -9.39
CA ASN A 370 -24.35 4.00 -10.49
C ASN A 370 -24.93 5.32 -9.96
N GLU A 371 -24.16 5.98 -9.11
CA GLU A 371 -24.44 7.28 -8.52
C GLU A 371 -23.29 8.21 -8.89
N PHE A 372 -23.54 9.52 -8.96
CA PHE A 372 -22.47 10.48 -9.22
C PHE A 372 -21.37 10.34 -8.15
N CYS A 373 -20.18 9.96 -8.60
CA CYS A 373 -19.00 9.83 -7.76
C CYS A 373 -17.85 10.54 -8.46
N SER A 374 -17.45 11.69 -7.92
CA SER A 374 -16.18 12.29 -8.30
C SER A 374 -15.06 11.55 -7.61
N GLY A 375 -14.02 11.30 -8.38
CA GLY A 375 -12.79 10.78 -7.82
C GLY A 375 -12.81 9.28 -7.49
N ALA A 376 -13.55 8.45 -8.22
CA ALA A 376 -13.53 7.01 -7.98
C ALA A 376 -12.12 6.44 -8.24
N MET A 377 -11.49 5.84 -7.23
CA MET A 377 -10.12 5.30 -7.36
C MET A 377 -10.13 3.81 -7.70
N ARG A 378 -9.11 3.36 -8.42
CA ARG A 378 -9.21 2.07 -9.11
C ARG A 378 -7.95 1.20 -9.11
N HIS A 379 -7.08 1.41 -8.14
CA HIS A 379 -5.83 0.68 -8.06
C HIS A 379 -5.95 -0.64 -7.32
N PHE A 380 -5.17 -1.62 -7.73
CA PHE A 380 -5.11 -2.93 -7.11
C PHE A 380 -3.66 -3.30 -6.80
N TYR A 381 -3.40 -3.62 -5.54
CA TYR A 381 -2.11 -4.07 -5.07
C TYR A 381 -2.07 -5.58 -5.14
N ILE A 382 -1.07 -6.13 -5.81
CA ILE A 382 -0.72 -7.55 -5.70
C ILE A 382 0.75 -7.70 -5.33
N TYR A 383 1.05 -8.65 -4.47
CA TYR A 383 2.41 -9.05 -4.15
C TYR A 383 2.68 -10.42 -4.75
N LEU A 384 3.71 -10.50 -5.59
CA LEU A 384 4.09 -11.72 -6.29
C LEU A 384 5.43 -12.24 -5.78
N ALA A 385 5.49 -13.52 -5.46
CA ALA A 385 6.74 -14.24 -5.23
C ALA A 385 7.15 -14.95 -6.51
N GLU A 386 8.43 -14.82 -6.91
CA GLU A 386 8.94 -15.50 -8.10
C GLU A 386 9.07 -17.02 -7.86
N GLU A 387 9.49 -17.38 -6.65
CA GLU A 387 9.67 -18.75 -6.20
C GLU A 387 8.88 -19.01 -4.92
N LEU A 388 8.68 -20.28 -4.60
CA LEU A 388 8.11 -20.73 -3.32
C LEU A 388 9.24 -21.29 -2.44
N PRO A 389 9.03 -21.35 -1.12
CA PRO A 389 10.03 -21.80 -0.15
C PRO A 389 10.50 -23.23 -0.33
#